data_AF-D3AHJ6-F1
#
_entry.id   AF-D3AHJ6-F1
#
_cell.length_a   1.000
_cell.length_b   1.000
_cell.length_c   1.000
_cell.angle_alpha   90.00
_cell.angle_beta   90.00
_cell.angle_gamma   90.00
#
_symmetry.space_group_name_H-M   'P 1'
#
loop_
_entity.id
_entity.type
_entity.pdbx_description
1 polymer ?
#
loop_
_entity_poly.entity_id
_entity_poly.type
_entity_poly.pdbx_seq_one_letter_code
_entity_poly.pdbx_strand_id
1 'polypeptide(L)'
;MKIDRKDELLLLIAVSGEIPSDWVGRAVGSESYAVALLTRLKREGEVKLRSKDGVRGYLLRNKAKQYLLVHYGDDVRLYLSGANSTNHVKSEPEKRLRLHRMSMVWIYFHHAGIRIFQSEKTELFPVFHQAPFSTPDIKGSAPVSYYGTMEWKQATDMEIKGSRACGVLAAERFYVVYNMLDSLMKWVPKTERNVRSRLEVRLRKNRGCITISTIMMGTDMAIVRRILTSMGGLKGNLFSLDDVYECYYYIPFLEEAVIQLRLLCSEAGQVRLYQFLCRALKQVNDNCFTPEAGADENGNLVYFCYMMDLWQVKRIMSLPLRRGGRVFCFTYQAGVLRSILPECFKVEAIRPEKVYRYLGWKE
;
A
#
# COMPACT_ATOMS: atom_id res chain seq x y z
N MET A 1 -6.31 22.59 -12.27
CA MET A 1 -7.61 22.99 -11.71
C MET A 1 -7.87 22.11 -10.49
N LYS A 2 -8.22 22.65 -9.33
CA LYS A 2 -8.44 21.83 -8.13
C LYS A 2 -9.76 21.08 -8.31
N ILE A 3 -9.72 19.75 -8.33
CA ILE A 3 -10.94 18.91 -8.43
C ILE A 3 -11.82 19.23 -7.23
N ASP A 4 -13.12 19.44 -7.44
CA ASP A 4 -14.07 19.65 -6.35
C ASP A 4 -14.21 18.37 -5.51
N ARG A 5 -14.47 18.52 -4.21
CA ARG A 5 -14.66 17.37 -3.29
C ARG A 5 -15.78 16.42 -3.75
N LYS A 6 -16.84 16.97 -4.38
CA LYS A 6 -17.90 16.15 -4.97
C LYS A 6 -17.33 15.24 -6.05
N ASP A 7 -16.63 15.82 -7.00
CA ASP A 7 -16.10 15.13 -8.17
C ASP A 7 -15.01 14.13 -7.77
N GLU A 8 -14.14 14.50 -6.82
CA GLU A 8 -13.13 13.62 -6.24
C GLU A 8 -13.76 12.34 -5.65
N LEU A 9 -14.84 12.47 -4.87
CA LEU A 9 -15.56 11.30 -4.35
C LEU A 9 -16.17 10.46 -5.48
N LEU A 10 -16.78 11.09 -6.49
CA LEU A 10 -17.37 10.37 -7.62
C LEU A 10 -16.30 9.61 -8.43
N LEU A 11 -15.13 10.22 -8.66
CA LEU A 11 -13.97 9.61 -9.30
C LEU A 11 -13.44 8.42 -8.49
N LEU A 12 -13.30 8.58 -7.18
CA LEU A 12 -12.90 7.48 -6.29
C LEU A 12 -13.89 6.31 -6.37
N ILE A 13 -15.20 6.56 -6.41
CA ILE A 13 -16.20 5.48 -6.58
C ILE A 13 -16.06 4.85 -7.97
N ALA A 14 -15.77 5.62 -9.02
CA ALA A 14 -15.58 5.10 -10.37
C ALA A 14 -14.41 4.11 -10.47
N VAL A 15 -13.22 4.50 -10.00
CA VAL A 15 -12.01 3.66 -10.05
C VAL A 15 -12.08 2.47 -9.10
N SER A 16 -12.81 2.61 -7.98
CA SER A 16 -13.04 1.54 -7.02
C SER A 16 -14.11 0.55 -7.47
N GLY A 17 -15.05 0.98 -8.32
CA GLY A 17 -16.29 0.30 -8.64
C GLY A 17 -17.31 0.32 -7.49
N GLU A 18 -16.88 0.06 -6.26
CA GLU A 18 -17.70 0.16 -5.05
C GLU A 18 -16.82 0.57 -3.85
N ILE A 19 -17.22 1.62 -3.11
CA ILE A 19 -16.55 2.06 -1.88
C ILE A 19 -17.29 1.52 -0.64
N PRO A 20 -16.60 0.94 0.36
CA PRO A 20 -17.19 0.52 1.63
C PRO A 20 -17.78 1.72 2.37
N SER A 21 -18.98 1.55 2.93
CA SER A 21 -19.73 2.70 3.48
C SER A 21 -19.03 3.43 4.62
N ASP A 22 -18.24 2.71 5.41
CA ASP A 22 -17.42 3.17 6.53
C ASP A 22 -16.10 3.84 6.11
N TRP A 23 -15.81 3.87 4.80
CA TRP A 23 -14.59 4.50 4.25
C TRP A 23 -14.84 5.80 3.50
N VAL A 24 -16.09 6.24 3.38
CA VAL A 24 -16.40 7.47 2.65
C VAL A 24 -15.90 8.71 3.41
N GLY A 25 -16.01 8.73 4.74
CA GLY A 25 -15.46 9.83 5.53
C GLY A 25 -13.95 9.95 5.37
N ARG A 26 -13.24 8.81 5.32
CA ARG A 26 -11.82 8.78 4.93
C ARG A 26 -11.61 9.35 3.53
N ALA A 27 -12.31 8.86 2.51
CA ALA A 27 -12.19 9.33 1.12
C ALA A 27 -12.39 10.85 0.93
N VAL A 28 -13.22 11.45 1.77
CA VAL A 28 -13.52 12.89 1.73
C VAL A 28 -12.61 13.68 2.69
N GLY A 29 -11.97 13.02 3.66
CA GLY A 29 -11.18 13.63 4.74
C GLY A 29 -12.03 14.23 5.87
N SER A 30 -13.32 13.92 5.95
CA SER A 30 -14.23 14.38 7.01
C SER A 30 -15.50 13.56 7.05
N GLU A 31 -15.80 12.94 8.20
CA GLU A 31 -17.02 12.14 8.41
C GLU A 31 -18.29 12.99 8.30
N SER A 32 -18.33 14.15 8.97
CA SER A 32 -19.50 15.03 8.98
C SER A 32 -19.82 15.57 7.58
N TYR A 33 -18.78 16.00 6.85
CA TYR A 33 -18.95 16.49 5.48
C TYR A 33 -19.32 15.35 4.52
N ALA A 34 -18.73 14.16 4.69
CA ALA A 34 -19.09 12.98 3.88
C ALA A 34 -20.57 12.61 4.01
N VAL A 35 -21.15 12.65 5.21
CA VAL A 35 -22.58 12.38 5.43
C VAL A 35 -23.46 13.38 4.69
N ALA A 36 -23.15 14.68 4.79
CA ALA A 36 -23.88 15.73 4.09
C ALA A 36 -23.77 15.58 2.56
N LEU A 37 -22.55 15.36 2.06
CA LEU A 37 -22.26 15.17 0.64
C LEU A 37 -22.99 13.94 0.08
N LEU A 38 -22.89 12.78 0.74
CA LEU A 38 -23.61 11.56 0.35
C LEU A 38 -25.12 11.74 0.34
N THR A 39 -25.68 12.50 1.29
CA THR A 39 -27.12 12.79 1.33
C THR A 39 -27.54 13.59 0.10
N ARG A 40 -26.77 14.61 -0.28
CA ARG A 40 -26.98 15.37 -1.51
C ARG A 40 -26.85 14.49 -2.76
N LEU A 41 -25.77 13.72 -2.88
CA LEU A 41 -25.50 12.83 -4.03
C LEU A 41 -26.59 11.76 -4.24
N LYS A 42 -27.12 11.20 -3.15
CA LYS A 42 -28.25 10.25 -3.22
C LYS A 42 -29.53 10.93 -3.72
N ARG A 43 -29.85 12.11 -3.19
CA ARG A 43 -31.02 12.91 -3.58
C ARG A 43 -30.94 13.32 -5.07
N GLU A 44 -29.75 13.66 -5.55
CA GLU A 44 -29.49 14.03 -6.95
C GLU A 44 -29.46 12.83 -7.90
N GLY A 45 -29.61 11.60 -7.38
CA GLY A 45 -29.62 10.39 -8.17
C GLY A 45 -28.25 10.01 -8.76
N GLU A 46 -27.16 10.48 -8.15
CA GLU A 46 -25.78 10.26 -8.62
C GLU A 46 -25.14 9.03 -7.99
N VAL A 47 -25.48 8.72 -6.74
CA VAL A 47 -24.94 7.59 -5.99
C VAL A 47 -26.09 6.74 -5.42
N LYS A 48 -25.86 5.44 -5.23
CA LYS A 48 -26.74 4.55 -4.47
C LYS A 48 -25.97 3.80 -3.39
N LEU A 49 -26.59 3.67 -2.22
CA LEU A 49 -26.15 2.72 -1.21
C LEU A 49 -26.67 1.33 -1.59
N ARG A 50 -25.80 0.33 -1.56
CA ARG A 50 -26.16 -1.07 -1.68
C ARG A 50 -25.83 -1.77 -0.37
N SER A 51 -26.86 -2.29 0.28
CA SER A 51 -26.76 -3.13 1.48
C SER A 51 -27.36 -4.49 1.15
N LYS A 52 -26.52 -5.48 0.87
CA LYS A 52 -26.95 -6.86 0.58
C LYS A 52 -25.89 -7.82 1.10
N ASP A 53 -26.32 -8.95 1.67
CA ASP A 53 -25.46 -10.04 2.13
C ASP A 53 -24.41 -9.57 3.15
N GLY A 54 -24.78 -8.64 4.03
CA GLY A 54 -23.89 -8.04 5.04
C GLY A 54 -22.87 -7.03 4.49
N VAL A 55 -22.79 -6.84 3.16
CA VAL A 55 -21.83 -5.93 2.53
C VAL A 55 -22.51 -4.62 2.14
N ARG A 56 -22.05 -3.52 2.76
CA ARG A 56 -22.55 -2.16 2.55
C ARG A 56 -21.53 -1.32 1.77
N GLY A 57 -21.96 -0.74 0.66
CA GLY A 57 -21.09 0.13 -0.13
C GLY A 57 -21.84 1.03 -1.10
N TYR A 58 -21.14 2.06 -1.57
CA TYR A 58 -21.66 3.08 -2.47
C TYR A 58 -21.20 2.83 -3.90
N LEU A 59 -22.15 2.98 -4.84
CA LEU A 59 -21.94 2.80 -6.27
C LEU A 59 -22.45 4.02 -7.04
N LEU A 60 -21.82 4.32 -8.17
CA LEU A 60 -22.33 5.33 -9.10
C LEU A 60 -23.63 4.86 -9.78
N ARG A 61 -24.55 5.81 -9.98
CA ARG A 61 -25.70 5.70 -10.89
C ARG A 61 -25.34 6.24 -12.27
N ASN A 62 -26.16 5.95 -13.27
CA ASN A 62 -25.89 6.30 -14.67
C ASN A 62 -25.64 7.80 -14.87
N LYS A 63 -26.39 8.67 -14.17
CA LYS A 63 -26.20 10.13 -14.22
C LYS A 63 -24.77 10.53 -13.88
N ALA A 64 -24.24 10.06 -12.75
CA ALA A 64 -22.86 10.38 -12.35
C ALA A 64 -21.82 9.77 -13.29
N LYS A 65 -22.06 8.56 -13.82
CA LYS A 65 -21.15 7.93 -14.78
C LYS A 65 -21.03 8.73 -16.07
N GLN A 66 -22.16 9.18 -16.62
CA GLN A 66 -22.17 10.02 -17.82
C GLN A 66 -21.47 11.36 -17.57
N TYR A 67 -21.75 11.99 -16.42
CA TYR A 67 -21.06 13.21 -16.01
C TYR A 67 -19.53 13.02 -15.97
N LEU A 68 -19.04 11.97 -15.29
CA LEU A 68 -17.60 11.70 -15.22
C LEU A 68 -16.99 11.36 -16.58
N LEU A 69 -17.70 10.64 -17.45
CA LEU A 69 -17.21 10.34 -18.80
C LEU A 69 -17.05 11.60 -19.67
N VAL A 70 -17.88 12.62 -19.47
CA VAL A 70 -17.83 13.89 -20.18
C VAL A 70 -16.72 14.79 -19.63
N HIS A 71 -16.60 14.91 -18.31
CA HIS A 71 -15.71 15.90 -17.68
C HIS A 71 -14.34 15.35 -17.27
N TYR A 72 -14.24 14.03 -17.03
CA TYR A 72 -13.06 13.35 -16.51
C TYR A 72 -12.77 12.06 -17.29
N GLY A 73 -13.06 12.07 -18.59
CA GLY A 73 -13.03 10.88 -19.44
C GLY A 73 -11.70 10.12 -19.38
N ASP A 74 -10.57 10.83 -19.33
CA ASP A 74 -9.25 10.21 -19.29
C ASP A 74 -9.04 9.37 -18.02
N ASP A 75 -9.63 9.76 -16.90
CA ASP A 75 -9.53 9.06 -15.62
C ASP A 75 -10.47 7.87 -15.49
N VAL A 76 -11.66 7.96 -16.09
CA VAL A 76 -12.73 6.98 -15.83
C VAL A 76 -13.06 6.06 -16.99
N ARG A 77 -12.62 6.36 -18.22
CA ARG A 77 -13.00 5.58 -19.42
C ARG A 77 -12.60 4.10 -19.30
N LEU A 78 -11.43 3.81 -18.73
CA LEU A 78 -10.99 2.44 -18.47
C LEU A 78 -11.93 1.68 -17.52
N TYR A 79 -12.50 2.38 -16.55
CA TYR A 79 -13.33 1.80 -15.49
C TYR A 79 -14.82 1.80 -15.82
N LEU A 80 -15.31 2.77 -16.60
CA LEU A 80 -16.73 2.94 -16.87
C LEU A 80 -17.16 2.48 -18.27
N SER A 81 -16.22 2.11 -19.15
CA SER A 81 -16.52 1.70 -20.53
C SER A 81 -16.03 0.27 -20.85
N GLY A 82 -16.71 -0.38 -21.80
CA GLY A 82 -16.33 -1.71 -22.31
C GLY A 82 -16.69 -2.89 -21.40
N ALA A 83 -16.22 -4.08 -21.79
CA ALA A 83 -16.51 -5.35 -21.12
C ALA A 83 -15.89 -5.48 -19.71
N ASN A 84 -14.86 -4.68 -19.41
CA ASN A 84 -14.21 -4.60 -18.11
C ASN A 84 -14.78 -3.50 -17.22
N SER A 85 -15.88 -2.86 -17.63
CA SER A 85 -16.46 -1.77 -16.88
C SER A 85 -16.92 -2.21 -15.48
N THR A 86 -16.67 -1.36 -14.48
CA THR A 86 -17.27 -1.42 -13.14
C THR A 86 -18.79 -1.26 -13.18
N ASN A 87 -19.37 -1.05 -14.37
CA ASN A 87 -20.82 -1.12 -14.61
C ASN A 87 -21.39 -2.52 -14.35
N HIS A 88 -20.61 -3.59 -14.56
CA HIS A 88 -21.05 -4.93 -14.22
C HIS A 88 -21.07 -5.09 -12.70
N VAL A 89 -22.26 -4.89 -12.14
CA VAL A 89 -22.50 -4.99 -10.69
C VAL A 89 -22.14 -6.40 -10.25
N LYS A 90 -21.01 -6.54 -9.55
CA LYS A 90 -20.64 -7.81 -8.93
C LYS A 90 -21.64 -8.11 -7.83
N SER A 91 -22.47 -9.13 -8.01
CA SER A 91 -23.53 -9.46 -7.05
C SER A 91 -22.98 -10.18 -5.82
N GLU A 92 -22.08 -11.13 -6.05
CA GLU A 92 -21.47 -12.02 -5.05
C GLU A 92 -20.70 -11.27 -3.95
N PRO A 93 -20.90 -11.61 -2.66
CA PRO A 93 -20.26 -10.94 -1.53
C PRO A 93 -18.73 -10.96 -1.60
N GLU A 94 -18.12 -12.10 -1.94
CA GLU A 94 -16.66 -12.23 -2.02
C GLU A 94 -16.05 -11.30 -3.09
N LYS A 95 -16.74 -11.16 -4.23
CA LYS A 95 -16.32 -10.26 -5.32
C LYS A 95 -16.44 -8.80 -4.91
N ARG A 96 -17.46 -8.43 -4.13
CA ARG A 96 -17.63 -7.07 -3.59
C ARG A 96 -16.61 -6.75 -2.50
N LEU A 97 -16.35 -7.68 -1.59
CA LEU A 97 -15.30 -7.52 -0.58
C LEU A 97 -13.91 -7.34 -1.23
N ARG A 98 -13.68 -7.95 -2.39
CA ARG A 98 -12.47 -7.68 -3.17
C ARG A 98 -12.41 -6.23 -3.70
N LEU A 99 -13.53 -5.67 -4.18
CA LEU A 99 -13.60 -4.26 -4.57
C LEU A 99 -13.34 -3.36 -3.36
N HIS A 100 -13.95 -3.65 -2.21
CA HIS A 100 -13.72 -2.90 -0.97
C HIS A 100 -12.25 -2.89 -0.58
N ARG A 101 -11.59 -4.07 -0.57
CA ARG A 101 -10.15 -4.17 -0.29
C ARG A 101 -9.30 -3.29 -1.22
N MET A 102 -9.61 -3.28 -2.51
CA MET A 102 -8.90 -2.44 -3.49
C MET A 102 -9.21 -0.94 -3.28
N SER A 103 -10.47 -0.59 -3.00
CA SER A 103 -10.90 0.79 -2.76
C SER A 103 -10.24 1.42 -1.54
N MET A 104 -10.02 0.65 -0.47
CA MET A 104 -9.32 1.13 0.72
C MET A 104 -7.88 1.53 0.38
N VAL A 105 -7.21 0.77 -0.48
CA VAL A 105 -5.85 1.09 -0.96
C VAL A 105 -5.88 2.35 -1.83
N TRP A 106 -6.83 2.47 -2.76
CA TRP A 106 -7.01 3.69 -3.57
C TRP A 106 -7.16 4.93 -2.69
N ILE A 107 -8.09 4.89 -1.73
CA ILE A 107 -8.37 5.99 -0.81
C ILE A 107 -7.13 6.31 0.03
N TYR A 108 -6.51 5.31 0.64
CA TYR A 108 -5.36 5.52 1.51
C TYR A 108 -4.17 6.13 0.75
N PHE A 109 -3.91 5.68 -0.47
CA PHE A 109 -2.80 6.18 -1.29
C PHE A 109 -3.09 7.60 -1.80
N HIS A 110 -4.32 7.87 -2.23
CA HIS A 110 -4.76 9.21 -2.61
C HIS A 110 -4.58 10.21 -1.46
N HIS A 111 -5.00 9.83 -0.24
CA HIS A 111 -4.78 10.63 0.96
C HIS A 111 -3.31 10.84 1.30
N ALA A 112 -2.45 9.88 0.99
CA ALA A 112 -1.01 10.01 1.15
C ALA A 112 -0.36 10.96 0.12
N GLY A 113 -1.13 11.47 -0.85
CA GLY A 113 -0.66 12.32 -1.95
C GLY A 113 -0.05 11.54 -3.11
N ILE A 114 -0.33 10.24 -3.22
CA ILE A 114 0.10 9.41 -4.35
C ILE A 114 -0.90 9.58 -5.49
N ARG A 115 -0.38 9.72 -6.72
CA ARG A 115 -1.20 9.89 -7.91
C ARG A 115 -1.97 8.61 -8.23
N ILE A 116 -3.30 8.72 -8.32
CA ILE A 116 -4.19 7.57 -8.55
C ILE A 116 -5.10 7.75 -9.77
N PHE A 117 -5.21 8.96 -10.31
CA PHE A 117 -6.01 9.23 -11.50
C PHE A 117 -5.13 9.17 -12.75
N GLN A 118 -5.66 8.60 -13.84
CA GLN A 118 -4.87 8.30 -15.04
C GLN A 118 -4.23 9.55 -15.65
N SER A 119 -4.93 10.69 -15.60
CA SER A 119 -4.46 12.00 -16.06
C SER A 119 -3.22 12.51 -15.32
N GLU A 120 -2.99 12.02 -14.10
CA GLU A 120 -1.84 12.39 -13.27
C GLU A 120 -0.64 11.43 -13.48
N LYS A 121 -0.90 10.21 -13.97
CA LYS A 121 0.09 9.13 -14.01
C LYS A 121 0.94 9.17 -15.28
N THR A 122 2.20 8.79 -15.11
CA THR A 122 3.02 8.34 -16.24
C THR A 122 2.57 6.95 -16.68
N GLU A 123 2.77 6.60 -17.95
CA GLU A 123 2.52 5.24 -18.42
C GLU A 123 3.41 4.22 -17.67
N LEU A 124 2.80 3.15 -17.14
CA LEU A 124 3.54 2.14 -16.38
C LEU A 124 4.51 1.35 -17.27
N PHE A 125 4.08 1.02 -18.49
CA PHE A 125 4.85 0.25 -19.47
C PHE A 125 4.94 1.00 -20.81
N PRO A 126 5.75 2.07 -20.93
CA PRO A 126 5.82 2.85 -22.16
C PRO A 126 6.35 2.02 -23.32
N VAL A 127 5.80 2.26 -24.53
CA VAL A 127 6.13 1.53 -25.77
C VAL A 127 7.55 1.87 -26.28
N PHE A 128 8.04 3.06 -25.97
CA PHE A 128 9.41 3.49 -26.24
C PHE A 128 10.18 3.61 -24.92
N HIS A 129 11.48 3.33 -24.94
CA HIS A 129 12.36 3.59 -23.80
C HIS A 129 12.29 5.08 -23.44
N GLN A 130 11.47 5.42 -22.45
CA GLN A 130 11.59 6.72 -21.83
C GLN A 130 12.90 6.72 -21.04
N ALA A 131 13.70 7.78 -21.23
CA ALA A 131 14.89 7.99 -20.43
C ALA A 131 14.54 7.85 -18.92
N PRO A 132 15.43 7.25 -18.11
CA PRO A 132 15.16 7.03 -16.69
C PRO A 132 14.77 8.37 -16.06
N PHE A 133 13.51 8.45 -15.58
CA PHE A 133 12.89 9.61 -14.93
C PHE A 133 13.62 10.95 -15.16
N SER A 134 13.68 11.38 -16.43
CA SER A 134 14.45 12.57 -16.81
C SER A 134 13.57 13.81 -16.75
N THR A 135 13.23 14.21 -15.53
CA THR A 135 13.18 15.60 -15.06
C THR A 135 12.69 15.52 -13.62
N PRO A 136 13.53 15.85 -12.63
CA PRO A 136 13.01 16.14 -11.31
C PRO A 136 11.99 17.28 -11.47
N ASP A 137 10.79 17.11 -10.91
CA ASP A 137 9.98 18.27 -10.54
C ASP A 137 10.88 19.22 -9.73
N ILE A 138 10.51 20.49 -9.62
CA ILE A 138 11.24 21.54 -8.86
C ILE A 138 11.52 21.14 -7.37
N LYS A 139 11.04 19.96 -6.93
CA LYS A 139 11.27 19.31 -5.64
C LYS A 139 12.06 17.98 -5.66
N GLY A 140 12.67 17.56 -6.77
CA GLY A 140 13.71 16.52 -6.77
C GLY A 140 13.26 15.06 -6.57
N SER A 141 12.01 14.68 -6.81
CA SER A 141 11.57 13.28 -6.73
C SER A 141 10.75 12.87 -7.95
N ALA A 142 10.97 11.64 -8.43
CA ALA A 142 10.22 11.03 -9.52
C ALA A 142 8.70 10.98 -9.20
N PRO A 143 7.82 11.09 -10.20
CA PRO A 143 6.39 11.06 -9.94
C PRO A 143 5.93 9.69 -9.42
N VAL A 144 5.55 9.65 -8.14
CA VAL A 144 4.99 8.45 -7.49
C VAL A 144 3.53 8.24 -7.90
N SER A 145 3.21 7.03 -8.37
CA SER A 145 1.90 6.68 -8.91
C SER A 145 1.48 5.28 -8.50
N TYR A 146 0.18 5.07 -8.28
CA TYR A 146 -0.38 3.75 -7.99
C TYR A 146 -1.33 3.28 -9.09
N TYR A 147 -1.15 2.02 -9.48
CA TYR A 147 -1.83 1.40 -10.60
C TYR A 147 -2.69 0.23 -10.12
N GLY A 148 -4.01 0.32 -10.29
CA GLY A 148 -4.93 -0.75 -9.98
C GLY A 148 -4.81 -1.91 -10.96
N THR A 149 -5.35 -3.08 -10.60
CA THR A 149 -5.21 -4.28 -11.44
C THR A 149 -5.68 -4.12 -12.89
N MET A 150 -6.67 -3.26 -13.15
CA MET A 150 -7.17 -3.03 -14.50
C MET A 150 -6.18 -2.28 -15.40
N GLU A 151 -5.22 -1.56 -14.83
CA GLU A 151 -4.26 -0.74 -15.58
C GLU A 151 -3.04 -1.54 -16.03
N TRP A 152 -2.75 -2.69 -15.40
CA TRP A 152 -1.54 -3.47 -15.68
C TRP A 152 -1.76 -4.95 -15.96
N LYS A 153 -2.88 -5.54 -15.51
CA LYS A 153 -3.22 -6.93 -15.87
C LYS A 153 -3.84 -6.96 -17.27
N GLN A 154 -3.28 -7.79 -18.14
CA GLN A 154 -3.78 -7.99 -19.49
C GLN A 154 -4.79 -9.14 -19.54
N ALA A 155 -5.69 -9.16 -20.52
CA ALA A 155 -6.65 -10.25 -20.68
C ALA A 155 -5.98 -11.63 -20.92
N THR A 156 -4.77 -11.61 -21.48
CA THR A 156 -3.93 -12.79 -21.76
C THR A 156 -3.20 -13.32 -20.52
N ASP A 157 -3.23 -12.61 -19.40
CA ASP A 157 -2.53 -12.96 -18.15
C ASP A 157 -3.27 -14.03 -17.33
N MET A 158 -3.62 -15.16 -17.96
CA MET A 158 -4.43 -16.22 -17.36
C MET A 158 -3.79 -16.84 -16.11
N GLU A 159 -2.46 -16.91 -16.08
CA GLU A 159 -1.66 -17.49 -14.99
C GLU A 159 -1.72 -16.70 -13.68
N ILE A 160 -2.12 -15.42 -13.75
CA ILE A 160 -2.19 -14.51 -12.59
C ILE A 160 -3.62 -14.03 -12.31
N LYS A 161 -4.62 -14.64 -12.98
CA LYS A 161 -6.04 -14.34 -12.78
C LYS A 161 -6.49 -14.60 -11.34
N GLY A 162 -5.92 -15.63 -10.71
CA GLY A 162 -6.17 -15.99 -9.31
C GLY A 162 -5.52 -15.07 -8.28
N SER A 163 -4.53 -14.25 -8.67
CA SER A 163 -3.79 -13.41 -7.73
C SER A 163 -4.72 -12.42 -7.03
N ARG A 164 -4.43 -12.19 -5.75
CA ARG A 164 -5.19 -11.29 -4.87
C ARG A 164 -4.56 -9.90 -4.78
N ALA A 165 -3.59 -9.57 -5.63
CA ALA A 165 -3.01 -8.24 -5.74
C ALA A 165 -4.10 -7.17 -5.93
N CYS A 166 -3.94 -6.04 -5.25
CA CYS A 166 -4.79 -4.86 -5.38
C CYS A 166 -4.26 -3.93 -6.48
N GLY A 167 -2.94 -3.84 -6.62
CA GLY A 167 -2.29 -2.96 -7.59
C GLY A 167 -0.78 -3.00 -7.48
N VAL A 168 -0.15 -2.04 -8.16
CA VAL A 168 1.30 -1.82 -8.17
C VAL A 168 1.55 -0.35 -7.82
N LEU A 169 2.40 -0.11 -6.82
CA LEU A 169 2.95 1.21 -6.54
C LEU A 169 4.25 1.37 -7.33
N ALA A 170 4.32 2.40 -8.17
CA ALA A 170 5.53 2.80 -8.86
C ALA A 170 6.08 4.07 -8.20
N ALA A 171 7.21 3.92 -7.52
CA ALA A 171 8.05 5.01 -7.06
C ALA A 171 9.43 4.86 -7.74
N GLU A 172 10.50 5.23 -7.03
CA GLU A 172 11.87 4.86 -7.41
C GLU A 172 12.06 3.32 -7.42
N ARG A 173 11.27 2.62 -6.59
CA ARG A 173 11.11 1.16 -6.58
C ARG A 173 9.67 0.76 -6.87
N PHE A 174 9.47 -0.49 -7.27
CA PHE A 174 8.15 -1.05 -7.55
C PHE A 174 7.69 -1.98 -6.44
N TYR A 175 6.42 -1.82 -6.04
CA TYR A 175 5.81 -2.64 -5.00
C TYR A 175 4.50 -3.24 -5.48
N VAL A 176 4.35 -4.57 -5.38
CA VAL A 176 3.02 -5.19 -5.50
C VAL A 176 2.27 -5.00 -4.19
N VAL A 177 1.06 -4.46 -4.26
CA VAL A 177 0.26 -4.12 -3.09
C VAL A 177 -0.85 -5.15 -2.88
N TYR A 178 -0.96 -5.66 -1.65
CA TYR A 178 -2.02 -6.54 -1.19
C TYR A 178 -2.75 -5.92 0.00
N ASN A 179 -3.98 -6.37 0.27
CA ASN A 179 -4.76 -5.94 1.42
C ASN A 179 -5.36 -7.15 2.15
N MET A 180 -4.83 -7.43 3.33
CA MET A 180 -5.25 -8.53 4.20
C MET A 180 -6.45 -8.17 5.08
N LEU A 181 -6.80 -6.90 5.23
CA LEU A 181 -7.73 -6.43 6.27
C LEU A 181 -7.25 -6.90 7.65
N ASP A 182 -8.02 -7.80 8.27
CA ASP A 182 -7.85 -8.36 9.61
C ASP A 182 -7.50 -9.87 9.60
N SER A 183 -7.35 -10.46 8.41
CA SER A 183 -7.25 -11.91 8.23
C SER A 183 -6.20 -12.31 7.20
N LEU A 184 -5.53 -13.45 7.45
CA LEU A 184 -4.59 -14.02 6.48
C LEU A 184 -5.33 -14.35 5.20
N MET A 185 -4.85 -13.78 4.10
CA MET A 185 -5.44 -14.00 2.79
C MET A 185 -5.07 -15.37 2.21
N LYS A 186 -5.92 -15.88 1.31
CA LYS A 186 -5.52 -17.02 0.47
C LYS A 186 -4.30 -16.64 -0.36
N TRP A 187 -3.29 -17.49 -0.35
CA TRP A 187 -2.00 -17.26 -1.00
C TRP A 187 -1.57 -18.47 -1.79
N VAL A 188 -1.14 -18.25 -3.04
CA VAL A 188 -0.66 -19.30 -3.92
C VAL A 188 0.70 -18.86 -4.46
N PRO A 189 1.82 -19.32 -3.88
CA PRO A 189 3.15 -18.83 -4.23
C PRO A 189 3.45 -18.91 -5.73
N LYS A 190 3.03 -19.99 -6.41
CA LYS A 190 3.19 -20.13 -7.87
C LYS A 190 2.52 -18.97 -8.65
N THR A 191 1.30 -18.61 -8.27
CA THR A 191 0.55 -17.53 -8.92
C THR A 191 1.21 -16.17 -8.67
N GLU A 192 1.69 -15.93 -7.46
CA GLU A 192 2.30 -14.64 -7.11
C GLU A 192 3.74 -14.52 -7.68
N ARG A 193 4.49 -15.62 -7.81
CA ARG A 193 5.75 -15.64 -8.60
C ARG A 193 5.50 -15.27 -10.06
N ASN A 194 4.40 -15.77 -10.65
CA ASN A 194 4.02 -15.37 -12.01
C ASN A 194 3.66 -13.88 -12.10
N VAL A 195 3.04 -13.29 -11.06
CA VAL A 195 2.81 -11.84 -10.98
C VAL A 195 4.13 -11.09 -10.99
N ARG A 196 5.05 -11.45 -10.08
CA ARG A 196 6.39 -10.85 -10.02
C ARG A 196 7.10 -10.94 -11.36
N SER A 197 7.25 -12.15 -11.92
CA SER A 197 8.00 -12.37 -13.16
C SER A 197 7.41 -11.60 -14.35
N ARG A 198 6.07 -11.53 -14.47
CA ARG A 198 5.42 -10.75 -15.55
C ARG A 198 5.71 -9.27 -15.41
N LEU A 199 5.60 -8.73 -14.19
CA LEU A 199 5.91 -7.33 -13.93
C LEU A 199 7.39 -7.04 -14.19
N GLU A 200 8.31 -7.87 -13.71
CA GLU A 200 9.75 -7.73 -13.96
C GLU A 200 10.07 -7.76 -15.46
N VAL A 201 9.48 -8.68 -16.24
CA VAL A 201 9.71 -8.72 -17.69
C VAL A 201 9.24 -7.43 -18.37
N ARG A 202 8.06 -6.92 -17.99
CA ARG A 202 7.51 -5.67 -18.57
C ARG A 202 8.32 -4.45 -18.14
N LEU A 203 8.77 -4.41 -16.88
CA LEU A 203 9.56 -3.31 -16.33
C LEU A 203 11.01 -3.34 -16.81
N ARG A 204 11.66 -4.49 -16.94
CA ARG A 204 13.03 -4.61 -17.48
C ARG A 204 13.10 -4.07 -18.90
N LYS A 205 12.13 -4.44 -19.74
CA LYS A 205 12.03 -3.95 -21.11
C LYS A 205 11.99 -2.43 -21.19
N ASN A 206 11.41 -1.75 -20.20
CA ASN A 206 11.09 -0.33 -20.32
C ASN A 206 11.87 0.58 -19.36
N ARG A 207 12.40 0.03 -18.25
CA ARG A 207 12.89 0.79 -17.09
C ARG A 207 14.11 0.17 -16.37
N GLY A 208 14.68 -0.94 -16.87
CA GLY A 208 15.90 -1.54 -16.28
C GLY A 208 15.77 -2.09 -14.85
N CYS A 209 14.55 -2.17 -14.30
CA CYS A 209 14.31 -2.61 -12.93
C CYS A 209 14.50 -4.13 -12.78
N ILE A 210 15.24 -4.56 -11.74
CA ILE A 210 15.63 -5.98 -11.59
C ILE A 210 14.76 -6.71 -10.56
N THR A 211 14.31 -6.03 -9.49
CA THR A 211 13.63 -6.66 -8.36
C THR A 211 12.37 -5.90 -7.92
N ILE A 212 11.40 -6.64 -7.40
CA ILE A 212 10.11 -6.11 -6.92
C ILE A 212 9.89 -6.55 -5.47
N SER A 213 9.53 -5.59 -4.62
CA SER A 213 9.13 -5.83 -3.24
C SER A 213 7.60 -5.85 -3.11
N THR A 214 7.07 -6.13 -1.93
CA THR A 214 5.63 -6.08 -1.69
C THR A 214 5.23 -5.26 -0.48
N ILE A 215 4.07 -4.62 -0.57
CA ILE A 215 3.40 -3.94 0.52
C ILE A 215 2.16 -4.76 0.90
N MET A 216 2.13 -5.20 2.14
CA MET A 216 1.05 -5.91 2.79
C MET A 216 0.25 -4.92 3.64
N MET A 217 -0.92 -4.50 3.15
CA MET A 217 -1.81 -3.60 3.88
C MET A 217 -2.75 -4.37 4.81
N GLY A 218 -3.16 -3.76 5.93
CA GLY A 218 -4.19 -4.31 6.81
C GLY A 218 -4.86 -3.23 7.66
N THR A 219 -5.87 -3.61 8.45
CA THR A 219 -6.69 -2.66 9.21
C THR A 219 -5.86 -1.93 10.28
N ASP A 220 -5.07 -2.68 11.05
CA ASP A 220 -4.31 -2.21 12.20
C ASP A 220 -3.05 -3.07 12.41
N MET A 221 -2.30 -2.85 13.49
CA MET A 221 -1.10 -3.65 13.77
C MET A 221 -1.37 -5.05 14.34
N ALA A 222 -2.60 -5.39 14.73
CA ALA A 222 -2.90 -6.64 15.45
C ALA A 222 -2.67 -7.90 14.60
N ILE A 223 -2.86 -7.80 13.28
CA ILE A 223 -2.64 -8.92 12.35
C ILE A 223 -1.14 -9.32 12.23
N VAL A 224 -0.20 -8.43 12.57
CA VAL A 224 1.24 -8.66 12.36
C VAL A 224 1.76 -9.90 13.08
N ARG A 225 1.36 -10.11 14.33
CA ARG A 225 1.72 -11.34 15.08
C ARG A 225 1.27 -12.59 14.31
N ARG A 226 0.04 -12.58 13.80
CA ARG A 226 -0.55 -13.70 13.05
C ARG A 226 0.16 -13.95 11.72
N ILE A 227 0.65 -12.90 11.06
CA ILE A 227 1.45 -13.02 9.83
C ILE A 227 2.79 -13.70 10.12
N LEU A 228 3.51 -13.22 11.14
CA LEU A 228 4.85 -13.68 11.47
C LEU A 228 4.87 -15.15 11.93
N THR A 229 3.82 -15.59 12.63
CA THR A 229 3.66 -16.98 13.11
C THR A 229 2.88 -17.88 12.16
N SER A 230 2.49 -17.38 10.98
CA SER A 230 1.69 -18.17 10.05
C SER A 230 2.49 -19.30 9.41
N MET A 231 1.90 -20.50 9.42
CA MET A 231 2.37 -21.69 8.70
C MET A 231 1.45 -22.02 7.50
N GLY A 232 0.65 -21.06 7.04
CA GLY A 232 -0.26 -21.23 5.90
C GLY A 232 -1.63 -21.85 6.24
N GLY A 233 -1.94 -21.99 7.54
CA GLY A 233 -3.17 -22.61 8.04
C GLY A 233 -3.22 -24.12 7.78
N LEU A 234 -4.28 -24.80 8.26
CA LEU A 234 -4.41 -26.26 8.15
C LEU A 234 -4.34 -26.80 6.72
N LYS A 235 -4.82 -26.02 5.75
CA LYS A 235 -4.83 -26.39 4.33
C LYS A 235 -3.57 -25.92 3.57
N GLY A 236 -2.63 -25.24 4.24
CA GLY A 236 -1.42 -24.68 3.61
C GLY A 236 -1.69 -23.66 2.52
N ASN A 237 -2.87 -23.00 2.52
CA ASN A 237 -3.32 -22.11 1.46
C ASN A 237 -3.54 -20.66 1.89
N LEU A 238 -3.20 -20.34 3.14
CA LEU A 238 -3.18 -18.97 3.65
C LEU A 238 -1.77 -18.39 3.54
N PHE A 239 -1.66 -17.07 3.59
CA PHE A 239 -0.38 -16.39 3.57
C PHE A 239 0.53 -16.85 4.71
N SER A 240 1.75 -17.20 4.36
CA SER A 240 2.90 -17.37 5.23
C SER A 240 4.09 -16.72 4.53
N LEU A 241 4.99 -16.11 5.30
CA LEU A 241 6.19 -15.49 4.73
C LEU A 241 6.98 -16.51 3.89
N ASP A 242 7.25 -16.13 2.63
CA ASP A 242 7.92 -16.93 1.63
C ASP A 242 8.96 -16.09 0.87
N ASP A 243 9.50 -16.64 -0.22
CA ASP A 243 10.55 -16.06 -1.07
C ASP A 243 10.03 -15.44 -2.38
N VAL A 244 8.72 -15.18 -2.47
CA VAL A 244 8.11 -14.67 -3.71
C VAL A 244 8.49 -13.22 -3.98
N TYR A 245 8.74 -12.39 -2.97
CA TYR A 245 9.20 -11.02 -3.14
C TYR A 245 10.47 -10.77 -2.32
N GLU A 246 11.25 -9.77 -2.71
CA GLU A 246 12.52 -9.44 -2.03
C GLU A 246 12.30 -9.00 -0.58
N CYS A 247 11.40 -8.04 -0.39
CA CYS A 247 11.00 -7.55 0.93
C CYS A 247 9.48 -7.58 1.07
N TYR A 248 9.03 -7.78 2.31
CA TYR A 248 7.62 -7.79 2.70
C TYR A 248 7.35 -6.69 3.73
N TYR A 249 6.92 -5.51 3.28
CA TYR A 249 6.62 -4.38 4.17
C TYR A 249 5.16 -4.43 4.63
N TYR A 250 4.89 -4.35 5.93
CA TYR A 250 3.53 -4.23 6.45
C TYR A 250 3.16 -2.78 6.77
N ILE A 251 2.01 -2.31 6.27
CA ILE A 251 1.49 -0.96 6.54
C ILE A 251 0.01 -1.04 6.97
N PRO A 252 -0.36 -0.60 8.18
CA PRO A 252 -1.76 -0.54 8.57
C PRO A 252 -2.47 0.67 7.95
N PHE A 253 -3.80 0.65 7.88
CA PHE A 253 -4.63 1.78 7.48
C PHE A 253 -4.79 2.83 8.60
N LEU A 254 -3.67 3.29 9.15
CA LEU A 254 -3.59 4.34 10.16
C LEU A 254 -3.04 5.61 9.53
N GLU A 255 -3.55 6.78 9.93
CA GLU A 255 -3.09 8.07 9.39
C GLU A 255 -1.60 8.29 9.67
N GLU A 256 -1.14 7.89 10.87
CA GLU A 256 0.25 7.97 11.30
C GLU A 256 1.18 7.06 10.50
N ALA A 257 0.66 6.03 9.83
CA ALA A 257 1.44 5.10 9.02
C ALA A 257 1.71 5.63 7.60
N VAL A 258 1.16 6.78 7.22
CA VAL A 258 1.47 7.45 5.95
C VAL A 258 2.96 7.78 5.83
N ILE A 259 3.65 8.05 6.94
CA ILE A 259 5.10 8.28 6.94
C ILE A 259 5.88 7.12 6.34
N GLN A 260 5.49 5.88 6.67
CA GLN A 260 6.16 4.68 6.20
C GLN A 260 5.94 4.51 4.70
N LEU A 261 4.73 4.80 4.21
CA LEU A 261 4.43 4.80 2.79
C LEU A 261 5.25 5.87 2.04
N ARG A 262 5.36 7.09 2.58
CA ARG A 262 6.18 8.15 1.97
C ARG A 262 7.67 7.81 1.97
N LEU A 263 8.18 7.16 3.02
CA LEU A 263 9.54 6.63 3.04
C LEU A 263 9.74 5.61 1.93
N LEU A 264 8.85 4.62 1.75
CA LEU A 264 8.94 3.67 0.63
C LEU A 264 8.95 4.35 -0.74
N CYS A 265 8.34 5.52 -0.85
CA CYS A 265 8.30 6.30 -2.08
C CYS A 265 9.51 7.23 -2.30
N SER A 266 10.43 7.36 -1.34
CA SER A 266 11.58 8.27 -1.42
C SER A 266 12.86 7.62 -0.88
N GLU A 267 13.75 7.19 -1.77
CA GLU A 267 15.02 6.60 -1.36
C GLU A 267 15.88 7.62 -0.62
N ALA A 268 15.91 8.87 -1.09
CA ALA A 268 16.59 9.97 -0.40
C ALA A 268 16.05 10.18 1.04
N GLY A 269 14.74 10.08 1.25
CA GLY A 269 14.14 10.15 2.58
C GLY A 269 14.56 8.99 3.48
N GLN A 270 14.56 7.77 2.95
CA GLN A 270 15.03 6.59 3.68
C GLN A 270 16.50 6.70 4.06
N VAL A 271 17.37 7.07 3.12
CA VAL A 271 18.82 7.23 3.35
C VAL A 271 19.07 8.31 4.41
N ARG A 272 18.40 9.47 4.31
CA ARG A 272 18.56 10.56 5.29
C ARG A 272 18.10 10.17 6.69
N LEU A 273 16.99 9.44 6.81
CA LEU A 273 16.51 8.95 8.11
C LEU A 273 17.43 7.87 8.67
N TYR A 274 17.86 6.91 7.84
CA TYR A 274 18.77 5.84 8.25
C TYR A 274 20.10 6.43 8.75
N GLN A 275 20.72 7.31 7.98
CA GLN A 275 21.96 8.00 8.37
C GLN A 275 21.80 8.80 9.67
N PHE A 276 20.65 9.43 9.87
CA PHE A 276 20.35 10.13 11.13
C PHE A 276 20.35 9.16 12.32
N LEU A 277 19.66 8.03 12.19
CA LEU A 277 19.58 7.02 13.25
C LEU A 277 20.95 6.37 13.51
N CYS A 278 21.76 6.14 12.47
CA CYS A 278 23.12 5.63 12.62
C CYS A 278 24.04 6.54 13.45
N ARG A 279 23.78 7.86 13.53
CA ARG A 279 24.57 8.76 14.38
C ARG A 279 24.44 8.46 15.88
N ALA A 280 23.40 7.72 16.27
CA ALA A 280 23.23 7.25 17.65
C ALA A 280 23.98 5.94 17.94
N LEU A 281 24.65 5.34 16.94
CA LEU A 281 25.41 4.10 17.06
C LEU A 281 26.89 4.42 17.29
N LYS A 282 27.54 3.62 18.13
CA LYS A 282 28.99 3.64 18.31
C LYS A 282 29.70 2.91 17.17
N GLN A 283 29.11 1.81 16.72
CA GLN A 283 29.58 1.03 15.58
C GLN A 283 28.40 0.76 14.66
N VAL A 284 28.52 1.17 13.39
CA VAL A 284 27.56 0.82 12.34
C VAL A 284 27.96 -0.53 11.77
N ASN A 285 26.97 -1.37 11.51
CA ASN A 285 27.17 -2.67 10.88
C ASN A 285 26.78 -2.60 9.40
N ASP A 286 27.77 -2.75 8.53
CA ASP A 286 27.57 -2.74 7.06
C ASP A 286 27.22 -4.13 6.49
N ASN A 287 27.15 -5.17 7.33
CA ASN A 287 26.84 -6.52 6.88
C ASN A 287 25.34 -6.72 6.63
N CYS A 288 24.96 -6.93 5.36
CA CYS A 288 23.58 -7.14 4.94
C CYS A 288 22.95 -8.47 5.39
N PHE A 289 23.76 -9.44 5.85
CA PHE A 289 23.28 -10.76 6.28
C PHE A 289 22.77 -10.77 7.72
N THR A 290 23.15 -9.78 8.51
CA THR A 290 22.77 -9.63 9.91
C THR A 290 21.60 -8.65 10.08
N PRO A 291 20.63 -8.93 10.96
CA PRO A 291 19.47 -8.05 11.15
C PRO A 291 19.77 -6.76 11.93
N GLU A 292 20.85 -6.71 12.71
CA GLU A 292 21.27 -5.53 13.48
C GLU A 292 21.89 -4.44 12.61
N ALA A 293 21.53 -3.19 12.90
CA ALA A 293 22.11 -2.00 12.28
C ALA A 293 23.49 -1.63 12.87
N GLY A 294 23.81 -2.13 14.06
CA GLY A 294 25.06 -1.85 14.76
C GLY A 294 24.95 -2.02 16.27
N ALA A 295 25.84 -1.35 17.00
CA ALA A 295 25.87 -1.34 18.47
C ALA A 295 25.86 0.09 19.02
N ASP A 296 25.19 0.30 20.16
CA ASP A 296 25.20 1.56 20.89
C ASP A 296 26.47 1.73 21.75
N GLU A 297 26.58 2.84 22.46
CA GLU A 297 27.75 3.16 23.31
C GLU A 297 28.05 2.10 24.37
N ASN A 298 27.01 1.41 24.85
CA ASN A 298 27.09 0.36 25.87
C ASN A 298 27.35 -1.02 25.26
N GLY A 299 27.52 -1.12 23.94
CA GLY A 299 27.70 -2.39 23.22
C GLY A 299 26.41 -3.18 23.01
N ASN A 300 25.23 -2.59 23.28
CA ASN A 300 23.97 -3.27 23.00
C ASN A 300 23.69 -3.25 21.49
N LEU A 301 23.23 -4.37 20.95
CA LEU A 301 22.82 -4.44 19.55
C LEU A 301 21.60 -3.55 19.30
N VAL A 302 21.58 -2.88 18.15
CA VAL A 302 20.51 -1.97 17.74
C VAL A 302 19.90 -2.43 16.42
N TYR A 303 18.57 -2.41 16.36
CA TYR A 303 17.78 -2.84 15.21
C TYR A 303 16.85 -1.71 14.77
N PHE A 304 16.82 -1.39 13.48
CA PHE A 304 15.91 -0.42 12.92
C PHE A 304 14.77 -1.12 12.18
N CYS A 305 13.59 -1.17 12.77
CA CYS A 305 12.41 -1.88 12.27
C CYS A 305 11.26 -0.92 11.87
N TYR A 306 11.52 0.38 11.74
CA TYR A 306 10.50 1.38 11.41
C TYR A 306 9.84 1.17 10.04
N MET A 307 10.52 0.47 9.11
CA MET A 307 9.93 0.07 7.81
C MET A 307 9.03 -1.16 7.90
N MET A 308 8.95 -1.83 9.05
CA MET A 308 8.17 -3.06 9.27
C MET A 308 8.37 -4.11 8.16
N ASP A 309 9.63 -4.37 7.81
CA ASP A 309 9.97 -5.53 6.98
C ASP A 309 9.75 -6.81 7.80
N LEU A 310 8.77 -7.60 7.38
CA LEU A 310 8.33 -8.79 8.08
C LEU A 310 9.42 -9.86 8.16
N TRP A 311 10.33 -9.95 7.19
CA TRP A 311 11.46 -10.89 7.25
C TRP A 311 12.52 -10.42 8.25
N GLN A 312 12.79 -9.12 8.32
CA GLN A 312 13.67 -8.55 9.35
C GLN A 312 13.11 -8.84 10.75
N VAL A 313 11.84 -8.54 10.99
CA VAL A 313 11.19 -8.78 12.29
C VAL A 313 11.21 -10.27 12.65
N LYS A 314 10.89 -11.16 11.70
CA LYS A 314 10.94 -12.61 11.91
C LYS A 314 12.33 -13.11 12.26
N ARG A 315 13.37 -12.59 11.61
CA ARG A 315 14.78 -12.89 11.96
C ARG A 315 15.12 -12.46 13.37
N ILE A 316 14.73 -11.26 13.78
CA ILE A 316 14.96 -10.75 15.15
C ILE A 316 14.22 -11.61 16.19
N MET A 317 12.97 -11.98 15.95
CA MET A 317 12.20 -12.88 16.82
C MET A 317 12.86 -14.26 17.01
N SER A 318 13.67 -14.69 16.04
CA SER A 318 14.31 -16.00 16.03
C SER A 318 15.74 -15.97 16.59
N LEU A 319 16.22 -14.80 17.02
CA LEU A 319 17.55 -14.67 17.62
C LEU A 319 17.60 -15.36 19.00
N PRO A 320 18.74 -15.94 19.38
CA PRO A 320 18.94 -16.47 20.73
C PRO A 320 18.71 -15.38 21.79
N LEU A 321 18.12 -15.73 22.94
CA LEU A 321 17.82 -14.79 24.04
C LEU A 321 19.04 -13.98 24.52
N ARG A 322 20.25 -14.51 24.36
CA ARG A 322 21.52 -13.83 24.70
C ARG A 322 21.89 -12.69 23.75
N ARG A 323 21.20 -12.55 22.61
CA ARG A 323 21.37 -11.49 21.60
C ARG A 323 20.22 -10.47 21.65
N GLY A 324 19.81 -10.06 22.85
CA GLY A 324 18.87 -8.96 23.03
C GLY A 324 19.42 -7.63 22.52
N GLY A 325 18.64 -6.57 22.63
CA GLY A 325 19.06 -5.25 22.13
C GLY A 325 17.95 -4.21 22.10
N ARG A 326 18.20 -3.11 21.40
CA ARG A 326 17.25 -2.00 21.26
C ARG A 326 16.62 -2.03 19.87
N VAL A 327 15.30 -1.99 19.81
CA VAL A 327 14.55 -2.00 18.54
C VAL A 327 13.87 -0.66 18.35
N PHE A 328 14.24 0.06 17.30
CA PHE A 328 13.62 1.32 16.92
C PHE A 328 12.50 1.10 15.91
N CYS A 329 11.33 1.63 16.20
CA CYS A 329 10.15 1.55 15.35
C CYS A 329 9.32 2.83 15.45
N PHE A 330 8.28 2.98 14.64
CA PHE A 330 7.32 4.07 14.85
C PHE A 330 6.43 3.81 16.08
N THR A 331 5.87 4.88 16.66
CA THR A 331 4.98 4.81 17.82
C THR A 331 3.81 3.86 17.63
N TYR A 332 3.13 3.89 16.49
CA TYR A 332 2.00 3.00 16.20
C TYR A 332 2.42 1.52 16.09
N GLN A 333 3.70 1.24 15.83
CA GLN A 333 4.24 -0.13 15.72
C GLN A 333 4.70 -0.70 17.06
N ALA A 334 5.02 0.16 18.04
CA ALA A 334 5.69 -0.23 19.27
C ALA A 334 4.90 -1.25 20.09
N GLY A 335 3.57 -1.10 20.16
CA GLY A 335 2.70 -2.00 20.91
C GLY A 335 2.79 -3.45 20.42
N VAL A 336 2.74 -3.66 19.10
CA VAL A 336 2.84 -5.03 18.56
C VAL A 336 4.25 -5.59 18.71
N LEU A 337 5.29 -4.78 18.46
CA LEU A 337 6.68 -5.23 18.59
C LEU A 337 7.01 -5.66 20.02
N ARG A 338 6.56 -4.92 21.04
CA ARG A 338 6.70 -5.32 22.45
C ARG A 338 6.00 -6.63 22.77
N SER A 339 4.89 -6.93 22.08
CA SER A 339 4.14 -8.16 22.35
C SER A 339 4.72 -9.39 21.65
N ILE A 340 5.51 -9.24 20.58
CA ILE A 340 6.05 -10.36 19.80
C ILE A 340 7.54 -10.61 20.06
N LEU A 341 8.29 -9.58 20.44
CA LEU A 341 9.72 -9.71 20.69
C LEU A 341 9.98 -10.28 22.09
N PRO A 342 11.05 -11.07 22.27
CA PRO A 342 11.47 -11.52 23.59
C PRO A 342 11.78 -10.35 24.55
N GLU A 343 11.68 -10.60 25.86
CA GLU A 343 11.88 -9.58 26.91
C GLU A 343 13.27 -8.95 26.92
N CYS A 344 14.28 -9.63 26.35
CA CYS A 344 15.62 -9.09 26.20
C CYS A 344 15.72 -7.96 25.15
N PHE A 345 14.65 -7.66 24.43
CA PHE A 345 14.58 -6.53 23.50
C PHE A 345 13.83 -5.34 24.11
N LYS A 346 14.46 -4.16 24.07
CA LYS A 346 13.86 -2.89 24.46
C LYS A 346 13.35 -2.13 23.24
N VAL A 347 12.03 -1.92 23.15
CA VAL A 347 11.41 -1.21 22.03
C VAL A 347 11.37 0.31 22.27
N GLU A 348 12.00 1.05 21.36
CA GLU A 348 12.08 2.51 21.34
C GLU A 348 11.28 3.09 20.19
N ALA A 349 10.39 4.02 20.53
CA ALA A 349 9.39 4.54 19.61
C ALA A 349 9.77 5.91 19.06
N ILE A 350 9.85 6.00 17.74
CA ILE A 350 10.03 7.23 16.97
C ILE A 350 8.64 7.80 16.65
N ARG A 351 8.43 9.09 16.95
CA ARG A 351 7.21 9.80 16.61
C ARG A 351 7.21 10.17 15.11
N PRO A 352 6.22 9.75 14.31
CA PRO A 352 6.11 10.10 12.89
C PRO A 352 6.28 11.60 12.61
N GLU A 353 5.66 12.46 13.44
CA GLU A 353 5.68 13.92 13.30
C GLU A 353 7.11 14.48 13.38
N LYS A 354 7.96 13.87 14.22
CA LYS A 354 9.38 14.26 14.32
C LYS A 354 10.15 13.92 13.05
N VAL A 355 9.81 12.80 12.40
CA VAL A 355 10.44 12.40 11.14
C VAL A 355 10.00 13.31 10.00
N TYR A 356 8.71 13.67 9.92
CA TYR A 356 8.21 14.68 8.98
C TYR A 356 9.00 15.99 9.09
N ARG A 357 9.13 16.52 10.31
CA ARG A 357 9.90 17.75 10.57
C ARG A 357 11.36 17.62 10.20
N TYR A 358 12.02 16.51 10.56
CA TYR A 358 13.42 16.28 10.23
C TYR A 358 13.67 16.21 8.71
N LEU A 359 12.78 15.53 7.98
CA LEU A 359 12.89 15.39 6.53
C LEU A 359 12.45 16.65 5.76
N GLY A 360 11.76 17.59 6.43
CA GLY A 360 11.19 18.79 5.80
C GLY A 360 9.93 18.48 5.00
N TRP A 361 9.23 17.40 5.33
CA TRP A 361 8.00 16.98 4.69
C TRP A 361 6.80 17.60 5.40
N LYS A 362 5.79 18.01 4.62
CA LYS A 362 4.48 18.38 5.19
C LYS A 362 3.82 17.13 5.75
N GLU A 363 3.15 17.21 6.89
CA GLU A 363 2.37 16.07 7.43
C GLU A 363 1.27 15.68 6.43
#